data_AF-A0A401TD08-F1
#
_entry.id   AF-A0A401TD08-F1
#
_cell.length_a   1.000
_cell.length_b   1.000
_cell.length_c   1.000
_cell.angle_alpha   90.00
_cell.angle_beta   90.00
_cell.angle_gamma   90.00
#
_symmetry.space_group_name_H-M   'P 1'
#
loop_
_entity.id
_entity.type
_entity.pdbx_description
1 polymer ?
#
loop_
_entity_poly.entity_id
_entity_poly.type
_entity_poly.pdbx_seq_one_letter_code
_entity_poly.pdbx_strand_id
1 'polypeptide(L)'
;MPICEFELVKDPEVQDFRRNILSVCKEAVELRDANGPQSQSLYVYPPNVESTADLPKHIFTKLDKGRIIVTIWVIVSPTNDKQKYTLKIPHDYMPEQVIAEAIRKKTRSMHLSLEQLKLCVQEYQGKYILKVCGCDEYLLEKYPISQYKVSPL
;
A
#
# COMPACT_ATOMS: atom_id res chain seq x y z
N MET A 1 12.76 31.06 -13.43
CA MET A 1 14.11 31.41 -12.96
C MET A 1 15.06 30.30 -13.38
N PRO A 2 16.02 30.56 -14.29
CA PRO A 2 17.07 29.63 -14.70
C PRO A 2 18.07 29.31 -13.58
N ILE A 3 18.66 28.11 -13.59
CA ILE A 3 19.66 27.68 -12.59
C ILE A 3 20.92 28.57 -12.63
N CYS A 4 21.33 29.02 -13.81
CA CYS A 4 22.51 29.87 -13.97
C CYS A 4 22.41 31.20 -13.22
N GLU A 5 21.21 31.69 -12.91
CA GLU A 5 21.05 32.90 -12.09
C GLU A 5 21.56 32.70 -10.66
N PHE A 6 21.45 31.49 -10.10
CA PHE A 6 22.00 31.17 -8.77
C PHE A 6 23.53 31.09 -8.75
N GLU A 7 24.17 30.86 -9.89
CA GLU A 7 25.64 30.85 -10.01
C GLU A 7 26.21 32.27 -9.96
N LEU A 8 25.41 33.27 -10.37
CA LEU A 8 25.80 34.68 -10.37
C LEU A 8 25.63 35.34 -8.98
N VAL A 9 24.94 34.69 -8.04
CA VAL A 9 24.71 35.22 -6.68
C VAL A 9 26.02 35.18 -5.88
N LYS A 10 26.50 36.35 -5.46
CA LYS A 10 27.77 36.48 -4.71
C LYS A 10 27.61 36.32 -3.19
N ASP A 11 26.37 36.23 -2.71
CA ASP A 11 26.08 36.07 -1.29
C ASP A 11 26.68 34.74 -0.77
N PRO A 12 27.61 34.77 0.20
CA PRO A 12 28.21 33.57 0.76
C PRO A 12 27.18 32.63 1.39
N GLU A 13 26.13 33.15 2.03
CA GLU A 13 25.09 32.35 2.67
C GLU A 13 24.34 31.51 1.63
N VAL A 14 24.04 32.10 0.47
CA VAL A 14 23.39 31.41 -0.65
C VAL A 14 24.29 30.30 -1.19
N GLN A 15 25.58 30.56 -1.37
CA GLN A 15 26.51 29.55 -1.89
C GLN A 15 26.76 28.42 -0.88
N ASP A 16 26.83 28.74 0.41
CA ASP A 16 26.94 27.75 1.49
C ASP A 16 25.68 26.89 1.59
N PHE A 17 24.49 27.49 1.57
CA PHE A 17 23.23 26.74 1.56
C PHE A 17 23.18 25.76 0.39
N ARG A 18 23.50 26.21 -0.84
CA ARG A 18 23.49 25.36 -2.04
C ARG A 18 24.42 24.15 -1.92
N ARG A 19 25.57 24.29 -1.26
CA ARG A 19 26.48 23.17 -1.02
C ARG A 19 25.99 22.27 0.10
N ASN A 20 25.60 22.86 1.22
CA ASN A 20 25.29 22.15 2.45
C ASN A 20 23.96 21.37 2.33
N ILE A 21 22.97 21.90 1.62
CA ILE A 21 21.68 21.22 1.44
C ILE A 21 21.80 19.90 0.66
N LEU A 22 22.89 19.69 -0.09
CA LEU A 22 23.12 18.46 -0.82
C LEU A 22 23.32 17.24 0.10
N SER A 23 23.70 17.43 1.37
CA SER A 23 23.74 16.33 2.33
C SER A 23 22.35 15.77 2.59
N VAL A 24 21.35 16.65 2.75
CA VAL A 24 19.94 16.27 2.92
C VAL A 24 19.42 15.54 1.68
N CYS A 25 19.76 16.04 0.47
CA CYS A 25 19.41 15.35 -0.77
C CYS A 25 20.01 13.95 -0.84
N LYS A 26 21.27 13.79 -0.45
CA LYS A 26 21.97 12.51 -0.42
C LYS A 26 21.30 11.54 0.56
N GLU A 27 21.06 11.97 1.79
CA GLU A 27 20.39 11.17 2.82
C GLU A 27 19.00 10.71 2.37
N ALA A 28 18.22 11.59 1.72
CA ALA A 28 16.90 11.25 1.20
C ALA A 28 16.96 10.19 0.08
N VAL A 29 17.95 10.28 -0.82
CA VAL A 29 18.15 9.27 -1.88
C VAL A 29 18.59 7.94 -1.29
N GLU A 30 19.53 7.94 -0.34
CA GLU A 30 19.99 6.74 0.35
C GLU A 30 18.84 6.04 1.09
N LEU A 31 17.97 6.79 1.78
CA LEU A 31 16.79 6.24 2.44
C LEU A 31 15.80 5.61 1.45
N ARG A 32 15.58 6.26 0.31
CA ARG A 32 14.69 5.75 -0.75
C ARG A 32 15.23 4.45 -1.37
N ASP A 33 16.55 4.29 -1.46
CA ASP A 33 17.17 3.14 -2.13
C ASP A 33 17.51 1.99 -1.15
N ALA A 34 17.36 2.20 0.16
CA ALA A 34 17.75 1.27 1.22
C ALA A 34 17.17 -0.15 1.10
N ASN A 35 15.92 -0.29 0.61
CA ASN A 35 15.24 -1.58 0.44
C ASN A 35 14.86 -1.85 -1.04
N GLY A 36 15.61 -1.26 -1.98
CA GLY A 36 15.42 -1.45 -3.40
C GLY A 36 13.98 -1.09 -3.85
N PRO A 37 13.32 -1.93 -4.66
CA PRO A 37 12.00 -1.63 -5.19
C PRO A 37 10.93 -1.36 -4.12
N GLN A 38 11.05 -1.93 -2.91
CA GLN A 38 10.08 -1.71 -1.84
C GLN A 38 10.13 -0.27 -1.33
N SER A 39 11.29 0.22 -0.91
CA SER A 39 11.43 1.61 -0.41
C SER A 39 11.20 2.64 -1.51
N GLN A 40 11.59 2.32 -2.75
CA GLN A 40 11.27 3.16 -3.91
C GLN A 40 9.76 3.25 -4.15
N SER A 41 9.05 2.12 -4.04
CA SER A 41 7.58 2.11 -4.17
C SER A 41 6.91 2.89 -3.04
N LEU A 42 7.42 2.80 -1.81
CA LEU A 42 6.90 3.57 -0.68
C LEU A 42 7.14 5.07 -0.81
N TYR A 43 8.23 5.48 -1.47
CA TYR A 43 8.48 6.88 -1.78
C TYR A 43 7.49 7.43 -2.82
N VAL A 44 7.19 6.65 -3.86
CA VAL A 44 6.26 7.06 -4.94
C VAL A 44 4.80 6.95 -4.51
N TYR A 45 4.45 5.88 -3.78
CA TYR A 45 3.09 5.55 -3.35
C TYR A 45 3.04 5.37 -1.83
N PRO A 46 3.22 6.44 -1.04
CA PRO A 46 3.19 6.35 0.40
C PRO A 46 1.80 5.90 0.88
N PRO A 47 1.71 5.05 1.91
CA PRO A 47 0.43 4.64 2.50
C PRO A 47 -0.38 5.85 2.99
N ASN A 48 -1.57 6.07 2.43
CA ASN A 48 -2.50 7.10 2.89
C ASN A 48 -3.27 6.58 4.10
N VAL A 49 -2.78 6.86 5.32
CA VAL A 49 -3.30 6.29 6.56
C VAL A 49 -3.68 7.37 7.58
N GLU A 50 -4.66 7.06 8.43
CA GLU A 50 -4.96 7.85 9.63
C GLU A 50 -3.84 7.73 10.67
N SER A 51 -3.73 8.74 11.55
CA SER A 51 -2.67 8.79 12.56
C SER A 51 -2.77 7.70 13.63
N THR A 52 -3.94 7.07 13.80
CA THR A 52 -4.17 5.97 14.74
C THR A 52 -4.97 4.85 14.09
N ALA A 53 -4.70 3.61 14.51
CA ALA A 53 -5.49 2.44 14.16
C ALA A 53 -6.81 2.34 14.95
N ASP A 54 -6.94 3.08 16.06
CA ASP A 54 -8.11 3.03 16.92
C ASP A 54 -9.31 3.69 16.23
N LEU A 55 -10.35 2.89 15.97
CA LEU A 55 -11.59 3.42 15.43
C LEU A 55 -12.40 4.12 16.53
N PRO A 56 -12.80 5.40 16.31
CA PRO A 56 -13.78 6.05 17.16
C PRO A 56 -15.03 5.19 17.35
N LYS A 57 -15.59 5.17 18.57
CA LYS A 57 -16.75 4.33 18.93
C LYS A 57 -17.92 4.44 17.94
N HIS A 58 -18.20 5.65 17.45
CA HIS A 58 -19.28 5.90 16.50
C HIS A 58 -19.03 5.36 15.09
N ILE A 59 -17.77 5.04 14.73
CA ILE A 59 -17.41 4.33 13.50
C ILE A 59 -17.44 2.83 13.75
N PHE A 60 -16.81 2.36 14.83
CA PHE A 60 -16.77 0.93 15.16
C PHE A 60 -18.18 0.32 15.30
N THR A 61 -19.11 1.05 15.92
CA THR A 61 -20.52 0.62 16.06
C THR A 61 -21.27 0.46 14.75
N LYS A 62 -20.78 1.04 13.64
CA LYS A 62 -21.34 0.83 12.29
C LYS A 62 -20.88 -0.49 11.65
N LEU A 63 -19.85 -1.13 12.22
CA LEU A 63 -19.34 -2.40 11.74
C LEU A 63 -20.19 -3.56 12.26
N ASP A 64 -20.39 -4.58 11.44
CA ASP A 64 -21.07 -5.81 11.88
C ASP A 64 -20.09 -6.70 12.65
N LYS A 65 -20.13 -6.59 13.99
CA LYS A 65 -19.25 -7.32 14.92
C LYS A 65 -17.77 -7.10 14.60
N GLY A 66 -17.39 -5.84 14.34
CA GLY A 66 -16.01 -5.47 13.99
C GLY A 66 -15.57 -5.95 12.60
N ARG A 67 -16.49 -6.30 11.71
CA ARG A 67 -16.18 -6.76 10.35
C ARG A 67 -16.60 -5.76 9.30
N ILE A 68 -15.79 -5.67 8.25
CA ILE A 68 -16.04 -4.90 7.03
C ILE A 68 -16.28 -5.86 5.86
N ILE A 69 -17.08 -5.40 4.89
CA ILE A 69 -17.26 -6.09 3.62
C ILE A 69 -16.40 -5.38 2.59
N VAL A 70 -15.42 -6.08 2.01
CA VAL A 70 -14.53 -5.56 0.97
C VAL A 70 -14.73 -6.33 -0.33
N THR A 71 -14.55 -5.69 -1.48
CA THR A 71 -14.61 -6.37 -2.78
C THR A 71 -13.24 -6.32 -3.43
N ILE A 72 -12.63 -7.49 -3.62
CA ILE A 72 -11.34 -7.66 -4.29
C ILE A 72 -11.58 -7.95 -5.76
N TRP A 73 -10.92 -7.19 -6.63
CA TRP A 73 -10.94 -7.40 -8.07
C TRP A 73 -9.64 -8.04 -8.53
N VAL A 74 -9.75 -9.05 -9.39
CA VAL A 74 -8.61 -9.71 -10.02
C VAL A 74 -8.80 -9.63 -11.53
N ILE A 75 -7.80 -9.11 -12.22
CA ILE A 75 -7.75 -9.10 -13.69
C ILE A 75 -7.09 -10.39 -14.14
N VAL A 76 -7.78 -11.16 -14.98
CA VAL A 76 -7.28 -12.44 -15.50
C VAL A 76 -6.66 -12.22 -16.87
N SER A 77 -5.36 -12.49 -16.97
CA SER A 77 -4.64 -12.51 -18.26
C SER A 77 -4.91 -13.83 -19.00
N PRO A 78 -5.00 -13.85 -20.35
CA PRO A 78 -4.78 -12.73 -21.27
C PRO A 78 -6.03 -11.91 -21.62
N THR A 79 -7.23 -12.36 -21.22
CA THR A 79 -8.49 -11.75 -21.65
C THR A 79 -8.79 -10.39 -21.02
N ASN A 80 -8.07 -10.04 -19.95
CA ASN A 80 -8.34 -8.90 -19.07
C ASN A 80 -9.73 -8.96 -18.40
N ASP A 81 -10.31 -10.16 -18.28
CA ASP A 81 -11.57 -10.35 -17.59
C ASP A 81 -11.44 -10.01 -16.11
N LYS A 82 -12.42 -9.28 -15.60
CA LYS A 82 -12.46 -8.85 -14.20
C LYS A 82 -13.28 -9.82 -13.37
N GLN A 83 -12.64 -10.51 -12.44
CA GLN A 83 -13.30 -11.35 -11.44
C GLN A 83 -13.40 -10.59 -10.11
N LYS A 84 -14.55 -10.67 -9.44
CA LYS A 84 -14.79 -10.03 -8.14
C LYS A 84 -14.94 -11.06 -7.02
N TYR A 85 -14.35 -10.77 -5.87
CA TYR A 85 -14.42 -11.58 -4.66
C TYR A 85 -14.81 -10.70 -3.48
N THR A 86 -16.07 -10.79 -3.03
CA THR A 86 -16.55 -10.08 -1.84
C THR A 86 -16.16 -10.83 -0.57
N LEU A 87 -15.42 -10.21 0.34
CA LEU A 87 -14.94 -10.79 1.59
C LEU A 87 -15.57 -10.08 2.78
N LYS A 88 -15.88 -10.81 3.85
CA LYS A 88 -16.30 -10.25 5.13
C LYS A 88 -15.23 -10.54 6.18
N ILE A 89 -14.38 -9.55 6.43
CA ILE A 89 -13.14 -9.68 7.20
C ILE A 89 -13.17 -8.77 8.43
N PRO A 90 -12.41 -9.07 9.49
CA PRO A 90 -12.14 -8.12 10.56
C PRO A 90 -11.55 -6.81 10.02
N HIS A 91 -11.95 -5.68 10.60
CA HIS A 91 -11.52 -4.35 10.14
C HIS A 91 -10.03 -4.08 10.42
N ASP A 92 -9.45 -4.84 11.35
CA ASP A 92 -8.09 -4.73 11.86
C ASP A 92 -7.09 -5.61 11.08
N TYR A 93 -7.55 -6.34 10.07
CA TYR A 93 -6.67 -7.14 9.21
C TYR A 93 -5.65 -6.28 8.47
N MET A 94 -4.46 -6.83 8.27
CA MET A 94 -3.41 -6.27 7.42
C MET A 94 -3.65 -6.64 5.94
N PRO A 95 -3.10 -5.89 4.96
CA PRO A 95 -3.28 -6.16 3.53
C PRO A 95 -2.94 -7.60 3.14
N GLU A 96 -1.85 -8.14 3.71
CA GLU A 96 -1.41 -9.53 3.51
C GLU A 96 -2.48 -10.56 3.90
N GLN A 97 -3.18 -10.33 5.02
CA GLN A 97 -4.23 -11.22 5.51
C GLN A 97 -5.47 -11.13 4.61
N VAL A 98 -5.77 -9.96 4.04
CA VAL A 98 -6.84 -9.79 3.05
C VAL A 98 -6.53 -10.51 1.75
N ILE A 99 -5.27 -10.44 1.28
CA ILE A 99 -4.79 -11.19 0.11
C ILE A 99 -4.94 -12.70 0.37
N ALA A 100 -4.56 -13.18 1.55
CA ALA A 100 -4.74 -14.57 1.93
C ALA A 100 -6.22 -15.02 1.88
N GLU A 101 -7.15 -14.20 2.39
CA GLU A 101 -8.59 -14.47 2.29
C GLU A 101 -9.11 -14.46 0.85
N ALA A 102 -8.60 -13.56 0.00
CA ALA A 102 -8.94 -13.52 -1.42
C ALA A 102 -8.46 -14.79 -2.14
N ILE A 103 -7.22 -15.23 -1.89
CA ILE A 103 -6.67 -16.49 -2.42
C ILE A 103 -7.53 -17.66 -1.95
N ARG A 104 -7.81 -17.77 -0.64
CA ARG A 104 -8.68 -18.82 -0.08
C ARG A 104 -10.05 -18.84 -0.73
N LYS A 105 -10.62 -17.69 -1.06
CA LYS A 105 -11.92 -17.62 -1.74
C LYS A 105 -11.84 -18.05 -3.21
N LYS A 106 -10.79 -17.63 -3.92
CA LYS A 106 -10.54 -18.00 -5.33
C LYS A 106 -10.29 -19.51 -5.50
N THR A 107 -9.59 -20.14 -4.57
CA THR A 107 -9.23 -21.56 -4.68
C THR A 107 -10.32 -22.51 -4.20
N ARG A 108 -11.46 -22.04 -3.68
CA ARG A 108 -12.56 -22.92 -3.23
C ARG A 108 -13.07 -23.86 -4.31
N SER A 109 -13.13 -23.39 -5.57
CA SER A 109 -13.56 -24.21 -6.71
C SER A 109 -12.52 -25.20 -7.20
N MET A 110 -11.29 -25.15 -6.67
CA MET A 110 -10.17 -25.99 -7.10
C MET A 110 -10.07 -27.30 -6.31
N HIS A 111 -10.94 -27.53 -5.32
CA HIS A 111 -10.99 -28.76 -4.51
C HIS A 111 -9.64 -29.15 -3.86
N LEU A 112 -8.85 -28.14 -3.47
CA LEU A 112 -7.56 -28.35 -2.80
C LEU A 112 -7.76 -28.96 -1.40
N SER A 113 -6.83 -29.83 -0.99
CA SER A 113 -6.73 -30.25 0.40
C SER A 113 -6.36 -29.08 1.32
N LEU A 114 -6.57 -29.23 2.62
CA LEU A 114 -6.21 -28.19 3.59
C LEU A 114 -4.71 -27.85 3.56
N GLU A 115 -3.85 -28.84 3.34
CA GLU A 115 -2.40 -28.65 3.23
C GLU A 115 -2.02 -27.93 1.95
N GLN A 116 -2.59 -28.34 0.81
CA GLN A 116 -2.39 -27.66 -0.48
C GLN A 116 -2.86 -26.20 -0.43
N LEU A 117 -3.97 -25.94 0.25
CA LEU A 117 -4.47 -24.58 0.45
C LEU A 117 -3.50 -23.72 1.27
N LYS A 118 -2.94 -24.28 2.36
CA LYS A 118 -1.93 -23.58 3.19
C LYS A 118 -0.68 -23.24 2.38
N LEU A 119 -0.16 -24.21 1.62
CA LEU A 119 1.00 -24.02 0.76
C LEU A 119 0.72 -22.97 -0.33
N CYS A 120 -0.46 -23.02 -0.95
CA CYS A 120 -0.87 -22.04 -1.94
C CYS A 120 -0.95 -20.62 -1.35
N VAL A 121 -1.56 -20.45 -0.19
CA VAL A 121 -1.59 -19.13 0.46
C VAL A 121 -0.17 -18.64 0.76
N GLN A 122 0.68 -19.47 1.37
CA GLN A 122 2.06 -19.09 1.69
C GLN A 122 2.88 -18.72 0.45
N GLU A 123 2.70 -19.44 -0.64
CA GLU A 123 3.45 -19.19 -1.87
C GLU A 123 3.02 -17.88 -2.55
N TYR A 124 1.73 -17.57 -2.55
CA TYR A 124 1.19 -16.48 -3.36
C TYR A 124 0.92 -15.19 -2.58
N GLN A 125 0.78 -15.25 -1.26
CA GLN A 125 0.43 -14.09 -0.43
C GLN A 125 1.42 -12.93 -0.59
N GLY A 126 2.73 -13.20 -0.64
CA GLY A 126 3.76 -12.17 -0.85
C GLY A 126 3.99 -11.76 -2.31
N LYS A 127 3.31 -12.39 -3.28
CA LYS A 127 3.44 -12.10 -4.71
C LYS A 127 2.43 -11.06 -5.21
N TYR A 128 1.49 -10.65 -4.35
CA TYR A 128 0.43 -9.70 -4.68
C TYR A 128 0.46 -8.51 -3.71
N ILE A 129 -0.07 -7.40 -4.19
CA ILE A 129 -0.34 -6.19 -3.41
C ILE A 129 -1.79 -5.75 -3.66
N LEU A 130 -2.34 -4.93 -2.76
CA LEU A 130 -3.67 -4.35 -2.96
C LEU A 130 -3.54 -2.92 -3.52
N LYS A 131 -4.34 -2.64 -4.55
CA LYS A 131 -4.53 -1.31 -5.16
C LYS A 131 -5.97 -0.88 -4.97
N VAL A 132 -6.20 0.38 -4.62
CA VAL A 132 -7.55 0.96 -4.59
C VAL A 132 -8.08 1.05 -6.02
N CYS A 133 -9.32 0.62 -6.23
CA CYS A 133 -9.92 0.67 -7.57
C CYS A 133 -10.22 2.12 -7.95
N GLY A 134 -9.70 2.57 -9.10
CA GLY A 134 -10.00 3.89 -9.67
C GLY A 134 -8.97 4.98 -9.39
N CYS A 135 -7.99 4.75 -8.52
CA CYS A 135 -6.90 5.70 -8.23
C CYS A 135 -5.57 4.97 -8.00
N ASP A 136 -4.45 5.70 -8.06
CA ASP A 136 -3.10 5.16 -7.86
C ASP A 136 -2.69 5.15 -6.37
N GLU A 137 -3.57 4.58 -5.54
CA GLU A 137 -3.33 4.32 -4.12
C GLU A 137 -3.09 2.82 -3.89
N TYR A 138 -2.09 2.50 -3.08
CA TYR A 138 -1.64 1.14 -2.81
C TYR A 138 -1.49 0.90 -1.31
N LEU A 139 -1.80 -0.32 -0.87
CA LEU A 139 -1.67 -0.73 0.53
C LEU A 139 -0.37 -1.52 0.69
N LEU A 140 0.76 -0.80 0.71
CA LEU A 140 2.11 -1.37 0.67
C LEU A 140 2.71 -1.68 2.06
N GLU A 141 2.06 -1.21 3.13
CA GLU A 141 2.56 -1.34 4.52
C GLU A 141 1.62 -2.11 5.44
N LYS A 142 2.17 -2.53 6.58
CA LYS A 142 1.47 -3.33 7.60
C LYS A 142 0.62 -2.45 8.53
N TYR A 143 -0.35 -1.75 7.94
CA TYR A 143 -1.41 -1.05 8.66
C TYR A 143 -2.73 -1.80 8.55
N PRO A 144 -3.60 -1.76 9.58
CA PRO A 144 -4.95 -2.30 9.49
C PRO A 144 -5.74 -1.68 8.32
N ILE A 145 -6.58 -2.45 7.63
CA ILE A 145 -7.39 -1.95 6.51
C ILE A 145 -8.21 -0.72 6.93
N SER A 146 -8.77 -0.75 8.13
CA SER A 146 -9.55 0.37 8.68
C SER A 146 -8.78 1.65 8.95
N GLN A 147 -7.45 1.61 8.97
CA GLN A 147 -6.59 2.79 9.13
C GLN A 147 -6.31 3.49 7.79
N TYR A 148 -6.45 2.79 6.66
CA TYR A 148 -6.25 3.41 5.36
C TYR A 148 -7.37 4.40 5.04
N LYS A 149 -6.99 5.63 4.67
CA LYS A 149 -7.92 6.59 4.08
C LYS A 149 -8.14 6.17 2.65
N VAL A 150 -9.39 6.07 2.24
CA VAL A 150 -9.75 5.90 0.84
C VAL A 150 -10.35 7.21 0.38
N SER A 151 -9.64 7.92 -0.48
CA SER A 151 -10.12 9.17 -1.05
C SER A 151 -11.43 8.88 -1.82
N PRO A 152 -12.55 9.55 -1.52
CA PRO A 152 -13.76 9.40 -2.32
C PRO A 152 -13.49 9.94 -3.73
N LEU A 153 -13.82 9.14 -4.74
CA LEU A 153 -13.90 9.59 -6.15
C LEU A 153 -15.05 10.59 -6.33
#